data_AF-A0A934A6M6-F1
#
_entry.id   AF-A0A934A6M6-F1
#
_cell.length_a   1.000
_cell.length_b   1.000
_cell.length_c   1.000
_cell.angle_alpha   90.00
_cell.angle_beta   90.00
_cell.angle_gamma   90.00
#
_symmetry.space_group_name_H-M   'P 1'
#
loop_
_entity.id
_entity.type
_entity.pdbx_description
1 polymer ?
#
loop_
_entity_poly.entity_id
_entity_poly.type
_entity_poly.pdbx_seq_one_letter_code
_entity_poly.pdbx_strand_id
1 'polypeptide(L)'
;MRKGKMAAQAAHASMKVFFDRTTSSDPTRLEVPLWPEAAAWVAGAFTKIVVGCASQEELLALEAKAREAGLPHALVIDAGATEFHGVATPTALAIGPAASAAIDAVTGGLKLL
;
A
#
# COMPACT_ATOMS: atom_id res chain seq x y z
N MET A 1 -12.66 6.60 8.87
CA MET A 1 -13.11 6.60 7.45
C MET A 1 -14.36 5.77 7.32
N ARG A 2 -15.28 6.12 6.42
CA ARG A 2 -16.45 5.26 6.12
C ARG A 2 -16.03 4.02 5.32
N LYS A 3 -16.82 2.92 5.37
CA LYS A 3 -16.48 1.64 4.71
C LYS A 3 -16.10 1.79 3.23
N GLY A 4 -16.89 2.54 2.46
CA GLY A 4 -16.60 2.77 1.03
C GLY A 4 -15.28 3.53 0.83
N LYS A 5 -14.95 4.47 1.72
CA LYS A 5 -13.69 5.19 1.67
C LYS A 5 -12.51 4.28 1.99
N MET A 6 -12.62 3.42 3.00
CA MET A 6 -11.61 2.42 3.34
C MET A 6 -11.30 1.51 2.14
N ALA A 7 -12.34 1.00 1.46
CA ALA A 7 -12.18 0.18 0.26
C ALA A 7 -11.46 0.94 -0.86
N ALA A 8 -11.83 2.19 -1.11
CA ALA A 8 -11.17 3.02 -2.12
C ALA A 8 -9.69 3.28 -1.81
N GLN A 9 -9.36 3.64 -0.56
CA GLN A 9 -7.97 3.92 -0.18
C GLN A 9 -7.11 2.66 -0.18
N ALA A 10 -7.64 1.51 0.24
CA ALA A 10 -6.95 0.22 0.13
C ALA A 10 -6.69 -0.17 -1.33
N ALA A 11 -7.66 0.05 -2.23
CA ALA A 11 -7.49 -0.18 -3.66
C ALA A 11 -6.43 0.75 -4.28
N HIS A 12 -6.44 2.03 -3.92
CA HIS A 12 -5.39 2.97 -4.34
C HIS A 12 -4.01 2.50 -3.89
N ALA A 13 -3.84 2.12 -2.63
CA ALA A 13 -2.56 1.66 -2.09
C ALA A 13 -2.08 0.40 -2.83
N SER A 14 -2.96 -0.57 -3.04
CA SER A 14 -2.66 -1.82 -3.75
C SER A 14 -2.21 -1.62 -5.20
N MET A 15 -2.68 -0.57 -5.88
CA MET A 15 -2.24 -0.25 -7.25
C MET A 15 -0.99 0.64 -7.26
N LYS A 16 -0.94 1.62 -6.35
CA LYS A 16 0.13 2.62 -6.30
C LYS A 16 1.50 1.97 -6.11
N VAL A 17 1.59 0.90 -5.33
CA VAL A 17 2.87 0.17 -5.15
C VAL A 17 3.43 -0.36 -6.48
N PHE A 18 2.59 -0.64 -7.47
CA PHE A 18 3.04 -1.02 -8.80
C PHE A 18 3.21 0.19 -9.72
N PHE A 19 2.26 1.12 -9.70
CA PHE A 19 2.27 2.28 -10.60
C PHE A 19 3.44 3.23 -10.33
N ASP A 20 3.87 3.38 -9.08
CA ASP A 20 5.07 4.16 -8.72
C ASP A 20 6.35 3.58 -9.34
N ARG A 21 6.30 2.34 -9.83
CA ARG A 21 7.43 1.63 -10.44
C ARG A 21 7.28 1.49 -11.96
N THR A 22 6.26 2.12 -12.57
CA THR A 22 6.04 2.05 -14.02
C THR A 22 7.20 2.65 -14.80
N THR A 23 7.53 2.04 -15.93
CA THR A 23 8.66 2.48 -16.78
C THR A 23 8.23 2.96 -18.17
N SER A 24 6.94 2.84 -18.51
CA SER A 24 6.44 3.21 -19.83
C SER A 24 6.54 4.71 -20.10
N SER A 25 7.09 5.09 -21.25
CA SER A 25 7.03 6.45 -21.79
C SER A 25 5.77 6.72 -22.62
N ASP A 26 4.99 5.69 -22.94
CA ASP A 26 3.73 5.80 -23.68
C ASP A 26 2.57 6.08 -22.71
N PRO A 27 1.83 7.21 -22.86
CA PRO A 27 0.74 7.58 -21.96
C PRO A 27 -0.46 6.63 -22.01
N THR A 28 -0.55 5.76 -23.01
CA THR A 28 -1.66 4.80 -23.20
C THR A 28 -1.32 3.39 -22.75
N ARG A 29 -0.06 3.14 -22.39
CA ARG A 29 0.44 1.81 -22.02
C ARG A 29 1.07 1.85 -20.64
N LEU A 30 0.68 0.90 -19.80
CA LEU A 30 1.30 0.70 -18.50
C LEU A 30 2.29 -0.47 -18.59
N GLU A 31 3.54 -0.21 -18.22
CA GLU A 31 4.57 -1.24 -18.07
C GLU A 31 4.99 -1.29 -16.61
N VAL A 32 4.57 -2.35 -15.92
CA VAL A 32 4.93 -2.57 -14.51
C VAL A 32 6.02 -3.63 -14.46
N PRO A 33 7.28 -3.27 -14.21
CA PRO A 33 8.31 -4.26 -13.93
C PRO A 33 7.95 -5.00 -12.64
N LEU A 34 7.83 -6.32 -12.74
CA LEU A 34 7.61 -7.18 -11.58
C LEU A 34 8.95 -7.67 -11.05
N TRP A 35 9.14 -7.58 -9.74
CA TRP A 35 10.17 -8.31 -9.04
C TRP A 35 9.71 -9.76 -8.76
N PRO A 36 10.61 -10.70 -8.41
CA PRO A 36 10.27 -12.12 -8.31
C PRO A 36 9.06 -12.41 -7.42
N GLU A 37 8.98 -11.77 -6.25
CA GLU A 37 7.88 -11.94 -5.30
C GLU A 37 6.56 -11.37 -5.85
N ALA A 38 6.60 -10.25 -6.56
CA ALA A 38 5.41 -9.72 -7.23
C ALA A 38 4.94 -10.64 -8.36
N ALA A 39 5.85 -11.17 -9.18
CA ALA A 39 5.51 -12.10 -10.25
C ALA A 39 4.86 -13.37 -9.69
N ALA A 40 5.45 -13.96 -8.64
CA ALA A 40 4.88 -15.12 -7.95
C ALA A 40 3.53 -14.80 -7.31
N TRP A 41 3.38 -13.62 -6.71
CA TRP A 41 2.13 -13.19 -6.09
C TRP A 41 1.00 -13.00 -7.11
N VAL A 42 1.28 -12.37 -8.26
CA VAL A 42 0.32 -12.20 -9.37
C VAL A 42 -0.10 -13.54 -9.96
N ALA A 43 0.85 -14.47 -10.15
CA ALA A 43 0.58 -15.79 -10.71
C ALA A 43 -0.05 -16.78 -9.70
N GLY A 44 0.02 -16.47 -8.41
CA GLY A 44 -0.39 -17.34 -7.31
C GLY A 44 -1.69 -16.89 -6.64
N ALA A 45 -1.69 -16.92 -5.31
CA ALA A 45 -2.89 -16.65 -4.50
C ALA A 45 -3.35 -15.19 -4.52
N PHE A 46 -2.50 -14.26 -5.00
CA PHE A 46 -2.79 -12.82 -5.10
C PHE A 46 -3.32 -12.19 -3.79
N THR A 47 -2.91 -12.77 -2.66
CA THR A 47 -3.44 -12.51 -1.32
C THR A 47 -3.21 -11.06 -0.88
N LYS A 48 -4.23 -10.47 -0.27
CA LYS A 48 -4.17 -9.15 0.36
C LYS A 48 -4.75 -9.28 1.76
N ILE A 49 -4.07 -8.74 2.75
CA ILE A 49 -4.52 -8.71 4.14
C ILE A 49 -4.64 -7.25 4.53
N VAL A 50 -5.81 -6.86 5.03
CA VAL A 50 -6.09 -5.50 5.45
C VAL A 50 -6.10 -5.46 6.97
N VAL A 51 -5.17 -4.71 7.54
CA VAL A 51 -5.01 -4.49 8.98
C VAL A 51 -5.24 -3.03 9.33
N GLY A 52 -5.61 -2.77 10.58
CA GLY A 52 -5.82 -1.43 11.11
C GLY A 52 -4.61 -0.91 11.89
N CYS A 53 -4.40 0.41 11.80
CA CYS A 53 -3.55 1.18 12.71
C CYS A 53 -4.41 2.24 13.42
N ALA A 54 -3.97 2.69 14.59
CA ALA A 54 -4.71 3.58 15.47
C ALA A 54 -4.54 5.07 15.14
N SER A 55 -3.48 5.45 14.41
CA SER A 55 -3.22 6.87 14.09
C SER A 55 -2.41 7.09 12.81
N GLN A 56 -2.35 8.35 12.35
CA GLN A 56 -1.53 8.73 11.19
C GLN A 56 -0.03 8.58 11.50
N GLU A 57 0.39 8.88 12.73
CA GLU A 57 1.76 8.71 13.19
C GLU A 57 2.18 7.25 13.16
N GLU A 58 1.29 6.33 13.58
CA GLU A 58 1.55 4.89 13.47
C GLU A 58 1.67 4.45 12.00
N LEU A 59 0.80 4.97 11.12
CA LEU A 59 0.86 4.70 9.68
C LEU A 59 2.21 5.15 9.07
N LEU A 60 2.69 6.34 9.43
CA LEU A 60 3.98 6.87 8.98
C LEU A 60 5.16 6.09 9.57
N ALA A 61 5.06 5.63 10.82
CA ALA A 61 6.08 4.78 11.43
C ALA A 61 6.16 3.41 10.74
N LEU A 62 5.03 2.82 10.34
CA LEU A 62 4.99 1.59 9.56
C LEU A 62 5.62 1.78 8.17
N GLU A 63 5.37 2.92 7.52
CA GLU A 63 6.00 3.27 6.25
C GLU A 63 7.53 3.38 6.40
N ALA A 64 8.01 4.05 7.45
CA ALA A 64 9.43 4.15 7.74
C ALA A 64 10.08 2.77 7.95
N LYS A 65 9.45 1.87 8.72
CA LYS A 65 9.92 0.49 8.91
C LYS A 65 9.97 -0.29 7.59
N ALA A 66 8.94 -0.19 6.76
CA ALA A 66 8.92 -0.84 5.45
C ALA A 66 10.06 -0.33 4.54
N ARG A 67 10.31 0.98 4.57
CA ARG A 67 11.42 1.62 3.85
C ARG A 67 12.79 1.15 4.33
N GLU A 68 13.01 1.13 5.65
CA GLU A 68 14.25 0.65 6.28
C GLU A 68 14.53 -0.83 5.96
N ALA A 69 13.47 -1.64 5.91
CA ALA A 69 13.55 -3.05 5.54
C ALA A 69 13.71 -3.29 4.02
N GLY A 70 13.74 -2.24 3.20
CA GLY A 70 13.84 -2.35 1.74
C GLY A 70 12.61 -2.97 1.07
N LEU A 71 11.46 -2.97 1.76
CA LEU A 71 10.24 -3.57 1.24
C LEU A 71 9.57 -2.64 0.22
N PRO A 72 9.00 -3.20 -0.86
CA PRO A 72 8.10 -2.45 -1.72
C PRO A 72 6.95 -1.89 -0.89
N HIS A 73 6.67 -0.60 -1.01
CA HIS A 73 5.56 0.03 -0.30
C HIS A 73 5.03 1.24 -1.08
N ALA A 74 3.84 1.69 -0.71
CA ALA A 74 3.25 2.92 -1.20
C ALA A 74 2.25 3.50 -0.18
N LEU A 75 2.50 4.74 0.23
CA LEU A 75 1.59 5.53 1.06
C LEU A 75 0.59 6.27 0.16
N VAL A 76 -0.67 6.21 0.54
CA VAL A 76 -1.76 6.99 -0.05
C VAL A 76 -2.05 8.20 0.82
N ILE A 77 -2.07 9.36 0.17
CA ILE A 77 -2.49 10.62 0.77
C ILE A 77 -3.78 11.02 0.07
N ASP A 78 -4.87 11.06 0.82
CA ASP A 78 -6.13 11.60 0.35
C ASP A 78 -6.06 13.13 0.32
N ALA A 79 -6.38 13.74 -0.81
CA ALA A 79 -6.43 15.19 -0.97
C ALA A 79 -7.54 15.88 -0.13
N GLY A 80 -8.43 15.11 0.49
CA GLY A 80 -9.42 15.62 1.42
C GLY A 80 -10.68 16.20 0.77
N ALA A 81 -10.90 15.97 -0.52
CA ALA A 81 -12.06 16.47 -1.26
C ALA A 81 -13.42 15.92 -0.78
N THR A 82 -13.42 14.94 0.13
CA THR A 82 -14.62 14.24 0.62
C THR A 82 -14.71 14.23 2.14
N GLU A 83 -13.83 13.50 2.82
CA GLU A 83 -13.92 13.26 4.28
C GLU A 83 -12.96 14.10 5.13
N PHE A 84 -11.98 14.81 4.51
CA PHE A 84 -10.94 15.54 5.25
C PHE A 84 -10.92 17.05 4.97
N HIS A 85 -12.00 17.61 4.43
CA HIS A 85 -12.20 19.06 4.29
C HIS A 85 -11.04 19.82 3.61
N GLY A 86 -10.45 19.22 2.57
CA GLY A 86 -9.32 19.77 1.83
C GLY A 86 -7.95 19.59 2.49
N VAL A 87 -7.86 18.90 3.62
CA VAL A 87 -6.60 18.58 4.29
C VAL A 87 -6.03 17.29 3.73
N ALA A 88 -4.83 17.38 3.16
CA ALA A 88 -4.06 16.23 2.71
C ALA A 88 -3.78 15.29 3.88
N THR A 89 -4.31 14.06 3.82
CA THR A 89 -4.30 13.14 4.96
C THR A 89 -3.77 11.77 4.54
N PRO A 90 -2.73 11.22 5.21
CA PRO A 90 -2.33 9.83 5.04
C PRO A 90 -3.46 8.88 5.45
N THR A 91 -3.88 7.99 4.55
CA THR A 91 -5.08 7.16 4.76
C THR A 91 -4.84 5.66 4.66
N ALA A 92 -3.88 5.22 3.84
CA ALA A 92 -3.58 3.82 3.65
C ALA A 92 -2.12 3.62 3.23
N LEU A 93 -1.55 2.48 3.60
CA LEU A 93 -0.20 2.05 3.23
C LEU A 93 -0.29 0.63 2.67
N ALA A 94 0.26 0.41 1.48
CA ALA A 94 0.53 -0.94 0.97
C ALA A 94 1.98 -1.31 1.26
N ILE A 95 2.22 -2.55 1.67
CA ILE A 95 3.56 -3.14 1.84
C ILE A 95 3.58 -4.48 1.09
N GLY A 96 4.63 -4.70 0.32
CA GLY A 96 4.81 -5.83 -0.59
C GLY A 96 4.30 -5.57 -2.01
N PRO A 97 4.13 -6.64 -2.83
CA PRO A 97 4.41 -8.04 -2.48
C PRO A 97 5.85 -8.32 -2.02
N ALA A 98 5.99 -9.17 -1.02
CA ALA A 98 7.26 -9.65 -0.49
C ALA A 98 7.01 -10.96 0.26
N ALA A 99 8.07 -11.63 0.74
CA ALA A 99 7.93 -12.78 1.61
C ALA A 99 7.11 -12.44 2.86
N SER A 100 6.16 -13.32 3.22
CA SER A 100 5.25 -13.08 4.35
C SER A 100 5.98 -12.74 5.64
N ALA A 101 7.05 -13.47 5.97
CA ALA A 101 7.85 -13.20 7.17
C ALA A 101 8.45 -11.78 7.20
N ALA A 102 8.81 -11.21 6.05
CA ALA A 102 9.34 -9.85 5.96
C ALA A 102 8.23 -8.79 6.12
N ILE A 103 7.03 -9.06 5.58
CA ILE A 103 5.86 -8.20 5.80
C ILE A 103 5.41 -8.27 7.27
N ASP A 104 5.37 -9.46 7.86
CA ASP A 104 4.96 -9.71 9.24
C ASP A 104 5.90 -9.04 10.25
N ALA A 105 7.19 -8.89 9.93
CA ALA A 105 8.13 -8.12 10.74
C ALA A 105 7.72 -6.63 10.88
N VAL A 106 6.95 -6.10 9.92
CA VAL A 106 6.42 -4.74 9.95
C VAL A 106 4.99 -4.69 10.49
N THR A 107 4.12 -5.61 10.06
CA THR A 107 2.66 -5.51 10.29
C THR A 107 2.08 -6.59 11.21
N GLY A 108 2.86 -7.59 11.63
CA GLY A 108 2.34 -8.79 12.31
C GLY A 108 1.71 -8.53 13.69
N GLY A 109 1.99 -7.39 14.31
CA GLY A 109 1.35 -6.95 15.56
C GLY A 109 0.02 -6.22 15.37
N LEU A 110 -0.38 -5.93 14.13
CA LEU A 110 -1.59 -5.17 13.83
C LEU A 110 -2.83 -6.08 13.79
N LYS A 111 -3.99 -5.51 14.10
CA LYS A 111 -5.27 -6.25 14.09
C LYS A 111 -5.88 -6.21 12.70
N LEU A 112 -6.59 -7.27 12.32
CA LEU A 112 -7.43 -7.26 11.12
C LEU A 112 -8.49 -6.15 11.22
N LEU A 113 -8.74 -5.47 10.09
CA LEU A 113 -9.61 -4.31 9.98
C LEU A 113 -11.11 -4.67 9.93
#